data_AF-A0A7L4HBV7-F1
#
_entry.id   AF-A0A7L4HBV7-F1
#
_cell.length_a   1.000
_cell.length_b   1.000
_cell.length_c   1.000
_cell.angle_alpha   90.00
_cell.angle_beta   90.00
_cell.angle_gamma   90.00
#
_symmetry.space_group_name_H-M   'P 1'
#
loop_
_entity.id
_entity.type
_entity.pdbx_description
1 polymer ?
#
loop_
_entity_poly.entity_id
_entity_poly.type
_entity_poly.pdbx_seq_one_letter_code
_entity_poly.pdbx_strand_id
1 'polypeptide(L)'
;FIQMLRSAKKRDVLQLLRRVPQEMLPFIVEAAVAAQSVPSLAALSDFLDFSKEPTSLLEKFLYAAAFSPWPSGELLRLVLDKLDGKQLAPEVWETGLVAMGSLVGKLCRQRLCGLQQEVERGVETILGGLRGDKEEAEVVIYLLALGNAALPETIPILLDHAEEGPAAVATAAISALQRFPTRHISSKVKRAMRRIFHEQRKSYDKTCRLAAAEILLDNKPSPMDIINILLATNELETETAMFLLLKVQNILRANHHPARWIMKDIMRDPRINNYNFFSKAGISSSFSGPLTVTQDLVSTFGLDLLFLEGGLLRKSVSDFSLLSHGHRLHAAQVTIEAQGMESMLGENILEGEEAPELMARMSAIFFDVQLRPVVFFQGYTDLMAKVLLSSGEPTSVVKGNLLLMDHHQVIPLQSGLQVTIQLQGSLGLDIAANMDVSIWEQELKTSINTRGSLTIDFQAELDAPFFQATTRSQTEVETSIHFDTMLRFSGSPVLMCLQLREEQVPYR
;
A
#
# COMPACT_ATOMS: atom_id res chain seq x y z
N PHE A 1 -3.39 27.47 4.52
CA PHE A 1 -4.79 27.40 4.01
C PHE A 1 -5.69 26.57 4.94
N ILE A 2 -5.31 25.35 5.31
CA ILE A 2 -6.05 24.45 6.24
C ILE A 2 -6.47 25.17 7.54
N GLN A 3 -5.56 25.95 8.16
CA GLN A 3 -5.87 26.71 9.38
C GLN A 3 -7.02 27.70 9.20
N MET A 4 -7.12 28.37 8.04
CA MET A 4 -8.24 29.25 7.75
C MET A 4 -9.54 28.46 7.66
N LEU A 5 -9.53 27.30 7.00
CA LEU A 5 -10.70 26.43 6.90
C LEU A 5 -11.17 25.89 8.26
N ARG A 6 -10.26 25.64 9.22
CA ARG A 6 -10.62 25.24 10.59
C ARG A 6 -11.46 26.27 11.32
N SER A 7 -11.21 27.55 11.05
CA SER A 7 -11.94 28.68 11.66
C SER A 7 -13.16 29.14 10.84
N ALA A 8 -13.30 28.66 9.60
CA ALA A 8 -14.31 29.13 8.67
C ALA A 8 -15.72 28.60 8.99
N LYS A 9 -16.75 29.37 8.65
CA LYS A 9 -18.15 28.93 8.79
C LYS A 9 -18.56 28.09 7.58
N LYS A 10 -19.52 27.18 7.77
CA LYS A 10 -20.06 26.28 6.73
C LYS A 10 -20.41 27.02 5.44
N ARG A 11 -21.10 28.16 5.56
CA ARG A 11 -21.54 28.98 4.41
C ARG A 11 -20.37 29.48 3.57
N ASP A 12 -19.27 29.87 4.22
CA ASP A 12 -18.12 30.48 3.56
C ASP A 12 -17.33 29.39 2.81
N VAL A 13 -17.17 28.20 3.43
CA VAL A 13 -16.57 27.01 2.80
C VAL A 13 -17.41 26.53 1.60
N LEU A 14 -18.74 26.46 1.75
CA LEU A 14 -19.64 26.04 0.67
C LEU A 14 -19.62 27.02 -0.52
N GLN A 15 -19.56 28.32 -0.23
CA GLN A 15 -19.45 29.36 -1.26
C GLN A 15 -18.11 29.26 -2.01
N LEU A 16 -17.02 28.93 -1.31
CA LEU A 16 -15.73 28.69 -1.92
C LEU A 16 -15.79 27.48 -2.86
N LEU A 17 -16.27 26.33 -2.39
CA LEU A 17 -16.39 25.10 -3.19
C LEU A 17 -17.18 25.32 -4.50
N ARG A 18 -18.24 26.14 -4.47
CA ARG A 18 -19.07 26.43 -5.65
C ARG A 18 -18.47 27.44 -6.64
N ARG A 19 -17.51 28.27 -6.21
CA ARG A 19 -16.98 29.38 -7.02
C ARG A 19 -15.59 29.11 -7.59
N VAL A 20 -14.87 28.15 -7.02
CA VAL A 20 -13.50 27.84 -7.43
C VAL A 20 -13.48 27.19 -8.82
N PRO A 21 -12.51 27.54 -9.69
CA PRO A 21 -12.28 26.85 -10.95
C PRO A 21 -12.17 25.33 -10.81
N GLN A 22 -12.67 24.58 -11.79
CA GLN A 22 -12.68 23.11 -11.73
C GLN A 22 -11.29 22.49 -11.48
N GLU A 23 -10.22 23.11 -12.00
CA GLU A 23 -8.85 22.66 -11.81
C GLU A 23 -8.36 22.74 -10.35
N MET A 24 -8.84 23.74 -9.60
CA MET A 24 -8.47 23.94 -8.19
C MET A 24 -9.42 23.22 -7.23
N LEU A 25 -10.58 22.77 -7.70
CA LEU A 25 -11.59 22.12 -6.88
C LEU A 25 -11.04 20.90 -6.10
N PRO A 26 -10.26 19.98 -6.72
CA PRO A 26 -9.59 18.90 -6.00
C PRO A 26 -8.79 19.35 -4.77
N PHE A 27 -7.97 20.40 -4.93
CA PHE A 27 -7.11 20.91 -3.87
C PHE A 27 -7.93 21.46 -2.69
N ILE A 28 -9.03 22.17 -2.98
CA ILE A 28 -9.91 22.70 -1.94
C ILE A 28 -10.62 21.58 -1.19
N VAL A 29 -11.04 20.52 -1.88
CA VAL A 29 -11.64 19.33 -1.26
C VAL A 29 -10.64 18.64 -0.35
N GLU A 30 -9.41 18.38 -0.82
CA GLU A 30 -8.32 17.82 0.00
C GLU A 30 -8.07 18.67 1.25
N ALA A 31 -7.98 20.00 1.10
CA ALA A 31 -7.76 20.92 2.21
C ALA A 31 -8.93 20.98 3.20
N ALA A 32 -10.18 20.88 2.73
CA ALA A 32 -11.37 20.86 3.57
C ALA A 32 -11.49 19.55 4.37
N VAL A 33 -11.11 18.42 3.77
CA VAL A 33 -10.98 17.15 4.50
C VAL A 33 -9.88 17.25 5.54
N ALA A 34 -8.69 17.75 5.17
CA ALA A 34 -7.55 17.92 6.08
C ALA A 34 -7.83 18.90 7.24
N ALA A 35 -8.76 19.85 7.07
CA ALA A 35 -9.18 20.76 8.13
C ALA A 35 -9.91 20.05 9.26
N GLN A 36 -10.69 19.00 8.96
CA GLN A 36 -11.43 18.17 9.91
C GLN A 36 -12.36 18.93 10.88
N SER A 37 -12.80 20.14 10.50
CA SER A 37 -13.73 20.93 11.30
C SER A 37 -15.19 20.56 10.97
N VAL A 38 -16.08 20.60 11.96
CA VAL A 38 -17.52 20.37 11.78
C VAL A 38 -18.10 21.23 10.63
N PRO A 39 -17.79 22.54 10.53
CA PRO A 39 -18.28 23.35 9.42
C PRO A 39 -17.72 22.94 8.05
N SER A 40 -16.45 22.52 7.98
CA SER A 40 -15.83 22.06 6.72
C SER A 40 -16.46 20.75 6.25
N LEU A 41 -16.61 19.77 7.15
CA LEU A 41 -17.22 18.47 6.83
C LEU A 41 -18.70 18.63 6.44
N ALA A 42 -19.45 19.46 7.15
CA ALA A 42 -20.84 19.75 6.81
C ALA A 42 -20.97 20.46 5.45
N ALA A 43 -20.02 21.33 5.07
CA ALA A 43 -20.00 21.95 3.74
C ALA A 43 -19.68 20.92 2.64
N LEU A 44 -18.74 20.01 2.89
CA LEU A 44 -18.43 18.91 1.96
C LEU A 44 -19.62 17.96 1.77
N SER A 45 -20.34 17.63 2.85
CA SER A 45 -21.54 16.80 2.77
C SER A 45 -22.63 17.42 1.87
N ASP A 46 -22.83 18.73 1.95
CA ASP A 46 -23.80 19.45 1.13
C ASP A 46 -23.34 19.61 -0.33
N PHE A 47 -22.03 19.66 -0.56
CA PHE A 47 -21.43 19.90 -1.88
C PHE A 47 -21.28 18.62 -2.71
N LEU A 48 -20.73 17.56 -2.11
CA LEU A 48 -20.37 16.32 -2.81
C LEU A 48 -21.61 15.45 -3.05
N ASP A 49 -22.10 15.43 -4.28
CA ASP A 49 -23.15 14.50 -4.72
C ASP A 49 -22.50 13.34 -5.49
N PHE A 50 -22.40 12.17 -4.85
CA PHE A 50 -21.71 11.00 -5.41
C PHE A 50 -22.39 10.45 -6.68
N SER A 51 -23.62 10.86 -6.98
CA SER A 51 -24.33 10.48 -8.20
C SER A 51 -24.12 11.46 -9.36
N LYS A 52 -23.51 12.63 -9.14
CA LYS A 52 -23.36 13.69 -10.17
C LYS A 52 -21.94 14.16 -10.38
N GLU A 53 -21.13 14.19 -9.32
CA GLU A 53 -19.76 14.68 -9.38
C GLU A 53 -18.85 13.72 -10.15
N PRO A 54 -17.78 14.22 -10.79
CA PRO A 54 -16.86 13.37 -11.53
C PRO A 54 -16.13 12.39 -10.60
N THR A 55 -15.98 11.15 -11.06
CA THR A 55 -15.29 10.06 -10.34
C THR A 55 -13.94 10.50 -9.76
N SER A 56 -13.16 11.26 -10.53
CA SER A 56 -11.85 11.75 -10.10
C SER A 56 -11.88 12.69 -8.89
N LEU A 57 -12.94 13.49 -8.73
CA LEU A 57 -13.11 14.35 -7.56
C LEU A 57 -13.52 13.53 -6.32
N LEU A 58 -14.41 12.56 -6.52
CA LEU A 58 -14.89 11.67 -5.47
C LEU A 58 -13.77 10.77 -4.94
N GLU A 59 -12.95 10.18 -5.82
CA GLU A 59 -11.78 9.41 -5.41
C GLU A 59 -10.78 10.27 -4.61
N LYS A 60 -10.54 11.52 -5.02
CA LYS A 60 -9.67 12.44 -4.26
C LYS A 60 -10.21 12.76 -2.88
N PHE A 61 -11.51 12.99 -2.75
CA PHE A 61 -12.16 13.14 -1.45
C PHE A 61 -11.94 11.89 -0.57
N LEU A 62 -12.17 10.69 -1.12
CA LEU A 62 -12.06 9.43 -0.40
C LEU A 62 -10.61 9.12 -0.01
N TYR A 63 -9.64 9.36 -0.88
CA TYR A 63 -8.22 9.21 -0.56
C TYR A 63 -7.80 10.22 0.52
N ALA A 64 -8.17 11.49 0.40
CA ALA A 64 -7.89 12.49 1.44
C ALA A 64 -8.47 12.06 2.80
N ALA A 65 -9.68 11.47 2.81
CA ALA A 65 -10.26 10.91 4.03
C ALA A 65 -9.46 9.71 4.55
N ALA A 66 -9.10 8.76 3.68
CA ALA A 66 -8.33 7.58 4.03
C ALA A 66 -6.95 7.92 4.63
N PHE A 67 -6.32 8.99 4.15
CA PHE A 67 -5.00 9.45 4.59
C PHE A 67 -5.05 10.37 5.82
N SER A 68 -6.22 10.85 6.25
CA SER A 68 -6.34 11.71 7.44
C SER A 68 -5.61 11.11 8.65
N PRO A 69 -4.69 11.84 9.31
CA PRO A 69 -3.87 11.29 10.39
C PRO A 69 -4.70 11.04 11.66
N TRP A 70 -5.66 11.94 11.93
CA TRP A 70 -6.52 11.92 13.10
C TRP A 70 -7.99 12.08 12.69
N PRO A 71 -8.62 11.05 12.06
CA PRO A 71 -10.00 11.16 11.59
C PRO A 71 -10.99 11.37 12.74
N SER A 72 -12.07 12.11 12.46
CA SER A 72 -13.21 12.28 13.36
C SER A 72 -14.35 11.30 13.03
N GLY A 73 -15.20 11.01 14.02
CA GLY A 73 -16.42 10.20 13.79
C GLY A 73 -17.38 10.86 12.78
N GLU A 74 -17.38 12.20 12.68
CA GLU A 74 -18.15 12.93 11.67
C GLU A 74 -17.65 12.67 10.24
N LEU A 75 -16.33 12.57 10.04
CA LEU A 75 -15.76 12.21 8.74
C LEU A 75 -16.16 10.79 8.35
N LEU A 76 -16.13 9.84 9.29
CA LEU A 76 -16.60 8.48 9.05
C LEU A 76 -18.10 8.44 8.74
N ARG A 77 -18.93 9.17 9.50
CA ARG A 77 -20.37 9.29 9.22
C ARG A 77 -20.61 9.83 7.81
N LEU A 78 -19.90 10.87 7.41
CA LEU A 78 -20.03 11.47 6.09
C LEU A 78 -19.68 10.46 4.99
N VAL A 79 -18.61 9.68 5.14
CA VAL A 79 -18.26 8.63 4.17
C VAL A 79 -19.33 7.53 4.14
N LEU A 80 -19.79 7.05 5.29
CA LEU A 80 -20.84 6.03 5.39
C LEU A 80 -22.15 6.48 4.72
N ASP A 81 -22.60 7.69 5.02
CA ASP A 81 -23.86 8.22 4.49
C ASP A 81 -23.80 8.46 2.98
N LYS A 82 -22.61 8.74 2.43
CA LYS A 82 -22.40 8.86 0.97
C LYS A 82 -22.30 7.50 0.29
N LEU A 83 -21.76 6.49 0.97
CA LEU A 83 -21.68 5.11 0.49
C LEU A 83 -23.03 4.40 0.46
N ASP A 84 -23.91 4.69 1.42
CA ASP A 84 -25.28 4.17 1.46
C ASP A 84 -26.21 4.85 0.43
N GLY A 85 -25.69 5.82 -0.33
CA GLY A 85 -26.39 6.49 -1.42
C GLY A 85 -26.71 5.58 -2.61
N LYS A 86 -27.59 6.05 -3.52
CA LYS A 86 -27.98 5.30 -4.73
C LYS A 86 -26.78 5.00 -5.63
N GLN A 87 -26.91 3.90 -6.41
CA GLN A 87 -26.03 3.37 -7.46
C GLN A 87 -24.79 4.24 -7.76
N LEU A 88 -23.70 3.88 -7.09
CA LEU A 88 -22.39 4.49 -7.25
C LEU A 88 -21.65 3.87 -8.42
N ALA A 89 -20.73 4.64 -9.04
CA ALA A 89 -19.76 4.07 -9.95
C ALA A 89 -18.89 3.03 -9.20
N PRO A 90 -18.59 1.86 -9.80
CA PRO A 90 -17.82 0.80 -9.13
C PRO A 90 -16.52 1.31 -8.51
N GLU A 91 -15.78 2.16 -9.22
CA GLU A 91 -14.50 2.70 -8.77
C GLU A 91 -14.62 3.55 -7.50
N VAL A 92 -15.69 4.35 -7.40
CA VAL A 92 -15.96 5.20 -6.24
C VAL A 92 -16.37 4.33 -5.05
N TRP A 93 -17.21 3.32 -5.30
CA TRP A 93 -17.66 2.40 -4.27
C TRP A 93 -16.49 1.59 -3.69
N GLU A 94 -15.64 1.03 -4.55
CA GLU A 94 -14.45 0.28 -4.16
C GLU A 94 -13.49 1.16 -3.35
N THR A 95 -13.18 2.36 -3.86
CA THR A 95 -12.31 3.31 -3.17
C THR A 95 -12.88 3.72 -1.82
N GLY A 96 -14.20 3.86 -1.72
CA GLY A 96 -14.86 4.27 -0.49
C GLY A 96 -14.88 3.17 0.57
N LEU A 97 -15.05 1.90 0.19
CA LEU A 97 -14.88 0.77 1.12
C LEU A 97 -13.46 0.71 1.69
N VAL A 98 -12.46 0.85 0.81
CA VAL A 98 -11.04 0.87 1.19
C VAL A 98 -10.74 2.04 2.12
N ALA A 99 -11.29 3.23 1.84
CA ALA A 99 -11.15 4.41 2.69
C ALA A 99 -11.85 4.24 4.05
N MET A 100 -13.06 3.67 4.07
CA MET A 100 -13.80 3.35 5.29
C MET A 100 -13.00 2.41 6.20
N GLY A 101 -12.36 1.38 5.65
CA GLY A 101 -11.46 0.50 6.39
C GLY A 101 -10.34 1.25 7.10
N SER A 102 -9.71 2.22 6.42
CA SER A 102 -8.64 3.04 7.01
C SER A 102 -9.16 3.91 8.16
N LEU A 103 -10.31 4.55 7.97
CA LEU A 103 -10.95 5.40 8.99
C LEU A 103 -11.31 4.60 10.25
N VAL A 104 -11.95 3.45 10.08
CA VAL A 104 -12.29 2.52 11.18
C VAL A 104 -11.03 2.09 11.92
N GLY A 105 -9.98 1.65 11.19
CA GLY A 105 -8.72 1.23 11.80
C GLY A 105 -8.01 2.34 12.58
N LYS A 106 -8.06 3.58 12.09
CA LYS A 106 -7.49 4.75 12.78
C LYS A 106 -8.31 5.14 14.02
N LEU A 107 -9.64 5.17 13.94
CA LEU A 107 -10.51 5.45 15.09
C LEU A 107 -10.39 4.38 16.19
N CYS A 108 -10.29 3.10 15.81
CA CYS A 108 -10.04 2.03 16.76
C CYS A 108 -8.65 2.14 17.44
N ARG A 109 -7.61 2.56 16.70
CA ARG A 109 -6.29 2.87 17.29
C ARG A 109 -6.34 4.04 18.29
N GLN A 110 -7.25 4.99 18.10
CA GLN A 110 -7.54 6.08 19.04
C GLN A 110 -8.42 5.67 20.23
N ARG A 111 -8.72 4.37 20.39
CA ARG A 111 -9.58 3.79 21.44
C ARG A 111 -11.06 4.16 21.31
N LEU A 112 -11.53 4.53 20.12
CA LEU A 112 -12.93 4.88 19.85
C LEU A 112 -13.75 3.72 19.25
N CYS A 113 -13.20 2.50 19.21
CA CYS A 113 -13.75 1.37 18.44
C CYS A 113 -15.19 0.98 18.82
N GLY A 114 -15.52 0.97 20.12
CA GLY A 114 -16.86 0.66 20.65
C GLY A 114 -17.50 1.82 21.41
N LEU A 115 -16.98 3.04 21.21
CA LEU A 115 -17.52 4.26 21.83
C LEU A 115 -18.37 5.07 20.86
N GLN A 116 -18.25 4.78 19.55
CA GLN A 116 -18.92 5.49 18.48
C GLN A 116 -19.73 4.52 17.63
N GLN A 117 -21.03 4.75 17.56
CA GLN A 117 -21.97 3.94 16.78
C GLN A 117 -21.60 3.91 15.28
N GLU A 118 -20.95 4.97 14.80
CA GLU A 118 -20.45 5.09 13.44
C GLU A 118 -19.36 4.06 13.13
N VAL A 119 -18.49 3.77 14.10
CA VAL A 119 -17.41 2.79 13.94
C VAL A 119 -17.98 1.38 13.91
N GLU A 120 -18.91 1.07 14.79
CA GLU A 120 -19.63 -0.22 14.80
C GLU A 120 -20.37 -0.45 13.48
N ARG A 121 -21.11 0.54 12.99
CA ARG A 121 -21.77 0.50 11.67
C ARG A 121 -20.74 0.23 10.56
N GLY A 122 -19.60 0.91 10.55
CA GLY A 122 -18.55 0.68 9.56
C GLY A 122 -17.98 -0.74 9.59
N VAL A 123 -17.74 -1.29 10.78
CA VAL A 123 -17.28 -2.69 10.95
C VAL A 123 -18.35 -3.66 10.47
N GLU A 124 -19.61 -3.46 10.85
CA GLU A 124 -20.74 -4.29 10.43
C GLU A 124 -20.94 -4.27 8.92
N THR A 125 -20.80 -3.11 8.27
CA THR A 125 -20.87 -3.00 6.81
C THR A 125 -19.77 -3.82 6.13
N ILE A 126 -18.53 -3.74 6.60
CA ILE A 126 -17.41 -4.52 6.02
C ILE A 126 -17.63 -6.02 6.24
N LEU A 127 -18.02 -6.42 7.46
CA LEU A 127 -18.22 -7.83 7.79
C LEU A 127 -19.45 -8.44 7.13
N GLY A 128 -20.55 -7.67 7.00
CA GLY A 128 -21.71 -8.06 6.22
C GLY A 128 -21.36 -8.21 4.74
N GLY A 129 -20.41 -7.41 4.27
CA GLY A 129 -19.81 -7.48 2.95
C GLY A 129 -19.16 -8.82 2.60
N LEU A 130 -18.68 -9.56 3.59
CA LEU A 130 -18.02 -10.86 3.43
C LEU A 130 -18.98 -12.05 3.64
N ARG A 131 -20.25 -11.78 3.95
CA ARG A 131 -21.27 -12.81 4.15
C ARG A 131 -22.12 -12.95 2.89
N GLY A 132 -22.50 -14.18 2.56
CA GLY A 132 -23.36 -14.50 1.42
C GLY A 132 -22.58 -14.87 0.16
N ASP A 133 -23.32 -15.09 -0.92
CA ASP A 133 -22.77 -15.45 -2.24
C ASP A 133 -22.56 -14.17 -3.05
N LYS A 134 -21.30 -13.77 -3.21
CA LYS A 134 -20.87 -12.54 -3.87
C LYS A 134 -19.78 -12.84 -4.87
N GLU A 135 -19.62 -11.96 -5.86
CA GLU A 135 -18.54 -12.07 -6.82
C GLU A 135 -17.16 -11.98 -6.14
N GLU A 136 -16.20 -12.76 -6.62
CA GLU A 136 -14.85 -12.80 -6.05
C GLU A 136 -14.19 -11.42 -6.01
N ALA A 137 -14.42 -10.59 -7.04
CA ALA A 137 -13.92 -9.22 -7.11
C ALA A 137 -14.45 -8.36 -5.96
N GLU A 138 -15.73 -8.48 -5.63
CA GLU A 138 -16.35 -7.74 -4.52
C GLU A 138 -15.77 -8.18 -3.16
N VAL A 139 -15.60 -9.49 -2.96
CA VAL A 139 -15.02 -10.06 -1.74
C VAL A 139 -13.59 -9.56 -1.53
N VAL A 140 -12.78 -9.50 -2.59
CA VAL A 140 -11.41 -8.95 -2.53
C VAL A 140 -11.40 -7.53 -1.97
N ILE A 141 -12.33 -6.67 -2.40
CA ILE A 141 -12.39 -5.27 -1.95
C ILE A 141 -12.72 -5.17 -0.45
N TYR A 142 -13.65 -5.99 0.06
CA TYR A 142 -13.90 -6.04 1.51
C TYR A 142 -12.69 -6.57 2.30
N LEU A 143 -11.93 -7.52 1.75
CA LEU A 143 -10.69 -8.00 2.38
C LEU A 143 -9.62 -6.90 2.42
N LEU A 144 -9.50 -6.07 1.37
CA LEU A 144 -8.63 -4.90 1.38
C LEU A 144 -9.05 -3.88 2.44
N ALA A 145 -10.37 -3.64 2.57
CA ALA A 145 -10.92 -2.77 3.62
C ALA A 145 -10.63 -3.33 5.03
N LEU A 146 -10.78 -4.64 5.25
CA LEU A 146 -10.38 -5.29 6.50
C LEU A 146 -8.87 -5.18 6.76
N GLY A 147 -8.04 -5.31 5.72
CA GLY A 147 -6.60 -5.11 5.82
C GLY A 147 -6.25 -3.67 6.25
N ASN A 148 -6.98 -2.67 5.75
CA ASN A 148 -6.83 -1.27 6.19
C ASN A 148 -7.31 -1.06 7.63
N ALA A 149 -8.38 -1.74 8.05
CA ALA A 149 -8.91 -1.65 9.40
C ALA A 149 -8.00 -2.34 10.44
N ALA A 150 -7.34 -3.45 10.04
CA ALA A 150 -6.39 -4.22 10.85
C ALA A 150 -6.90 -4.56 12.26
N LEU A 151 -8.18 -4.94 12.37
CA LEU A 151 -8.84 -5.24 13.64
C LEU A 151 -8.49 -6.67 14.10
N PRO A 152 -7.93 -6.88 15.31
CA PRO A 152 -7.54 -8.21 15.76
C PRO A 152 -8.68 -9.24 15.79
N GLU A 153 -9.91 -8.79 15.98
CA GLU A 153 -11.12 -9.61 16.03
C GLU A 153 -11.47 -10.24 14.68
N THR A 154 -10.99 -9.67 13.57
CA THR A 154 -11.28 -10.15 12.21
C THR A 154 -10.28 -11.19 11.71
N ILE A 155 -9.20 -11.46 12.46
CA ILE A 155 -8.19 -12.47 12.12
C ILE A 155 -8.79 -13.85 11.84
N PRO A 156 -9.75 -14.39 12.61
CA PRO A 156 -10.38 -15.68 12.29
C PRO A 156 -11.02 -15.68 10.90
N ILE A 157 -11.73 -14.61 10.54
CA ILE A 157 -12.41 -14.47 9.24
C ILE A 157 -11.38 -14.42 8.10
N LEU A 158 -10.30 -13.67 8.29
CA LEU A 158 -9.20 -13.62 7.32
C LEU A 158 -8.53 -14.99 7.13
N LEU A 159 -8.38 -15.77 8.20
CA LEU A 159 -7.82 -17.12 8.11
C LEU A 159 -8.73 -18.07 7.34
N ASP A 160 -10.05 -17.99 7.55
CA ASP A 160 -11.01 -18.84 6.84
C ASP A 160 -10.95 -18.55 5.33
N HIS A 161 -10.96 -17.27 4.92
CA HIS A 161 -10.79 -16.90 3.51
C HIS A 161 -9.41 -17.25 2.94
N ALA A 162 -8.33 -17.15 3.74
CA ALA A 162 -6.98 -17.53 3.31
C ALA A 162 -6.85 -19.04 3.09
N GLU A 163 -7.52 -19.87 3.88
CA GLU A 163 -7.43 -21.33 3.77
C GLU A 163 -8.41 -21.92 2.76
N GLU A 164 -9.64 -21.41 2.70
CA GLU A 164 -10.74 -22.01 1.94
C GLU A 164 -11.04 -21.26 0.63
N GLY A 165 -10.78 -19.94 0.58
CA GLY A 165 -11.16 -19.10 -0.56
C GLY A 165 -10.47 -19.43 -1.88
N PRO A 166 -11.04 -18.99 -3.02
CA PRO A 166 -10.40 -19.00 -4.34
C PRO A 166 -9.05 -18.25 -4.34
N ALA A 167 -8.24 -18.44 -5.36
CA ALA A 167 -6.86 -17.91 -5.40
C ALA A 167 -6.77 -16.40 -5.14
N ALA A 168 -7.60 -15.59 -5.81
CA ALA A 168 -7.61 -14.13 -5.63
C ALA A 168 -8.01 -13.71 -4.20
N VAL A 169 -9.05 -14.35 -3.66
CA VAL A 169 -9.57 -14.12 -2.31
C VAL A 169 -8.54 -14.54 -1.25
N ALA A 170 -7.90 -15.70 -1.41
CA ALA A 170 -6.86 -16.19 -0.52
C ALA A 170 -5.64 -15.26 -0.52
N THR A 171 -5.17 -14.82 -1.69
CA THR A 171 -4.07 -13.85 -1.81
C THR A 171 -4.42 -12.53 -1.11
N ALA A 172 -5.63 -12.02 -1.30
CA ALA A 172 -6.10 -10.80 -0.65
C ALA A 172 -6.16 -10.95 0.87
N ALA A 173 -6.64 -12.08 1.37
CA ALA A 173 -6.71 -12.37 2.81
C ALA A 173 -5.32 -12.50 3.45
N ILE A 174 -4.37 -13.18 2.78
CA ILE A 174 -2.98 -13.30 3.24
C ILE A 174 -2.30 -11.92 3.24
N SER A 175 -2.49 -11.11 2.18
CA SER A 175 -2.00 -9.74 2.11
C SER A 175 -2.58 -8.87 3.24
N ALA A 176 -3.88 -9.01 3.55
CA ALA A 176 -4.48 -8.34 4.70
C ALA A 176 -3.84 -8.77 6.02
N LEU A 177 -3.52 -10.06 6.19
CA LEU A 177 -2.82 -10.58 7.38
C LEU A 177 -1.39 -10.05 7.51
N GLN A 178 -0.66 -9.82 6.41
CA GLN A 178 0.70 -9.24 6.42
C GLN A 178 0.74 -7.86 7.09
N ARG A 179 -0.38 -7.14 7.10
CA ARG A 179 -0.48 -5.77 7.62
C ARG A 179 -0.69 -5.70 9.12
N PHE A 180 -0.96 -6.84 9.76
CA PHE A 180 -1.11 -6.89 11.20
C PHE A 180 0.24 -6.75 11.90
N PRO A 181 0.35 -5.93 12.96
CA PRO A 181 1.54 -5.89 13.79
C PRO A 181 1.90 -7.28 14.32
N THR A 182 3.19 -7.58 14.44
CA THR A 182 3.71 -8.90 14.86
C THR A 182 3.09 -9.46 16.14
N ARG A 183 2.62 -8.60 17.05
CA ARG A 183 1.91 -9.00 18.28
C ARG A 183 0.60 -9.76 18.04
N HIS A 184 -0.04 -9.55 16.88
CA HIS A 184 -1.30 -10.19 16.51
C HIS A 184 -1.08 -11.44 15.63
N ILE A 185 0.13 -11.67 15.14
CA ILE A 185 0.51 -12.88 14.40
C ILE A 185 0.77 -14.03 15.38
N SER A 186 -0.33 -14.61 15.86
CA SER A 186 -0.34 -15.69 16.85
C SER A 186 0.14 -17.03 16.28
N SER A 187 0.33 -18.02 17.16
CA SER A 187 0.63 -19.40 16.75
C SER A 187 -0.47 -20.02 15.87
N LYS A 188 -1.72 -19.57 16.00
CA LYS A 188 -2.83 -19.98 15.12
C LYS A 188 -2.61 -19.49 13.69
N VAL A 189 -2.24 -18.21 13.52
CA VAL A 189 -1.93 -17.62 12.21
C VAL A 189 -0.74 -18.34 11.58
N LYS A 190 0.36 -18.53 12.32
CA LYS A 190 1.53 -19.25 11.82
C LYS A 190 1.20 -20.69 11.40
N ARG A 191 0.33 -21.39 12.14
CA ARG A 191 -0.10 -22.74 11.78
C ARG A 191 -0.86 -22.75 10.44
N ALA A 192 -1.74 -21.79 10.21
CA ALA A 192 -2.44 -21.66 8.93
C ALA A 192 -1.45 -21.36 7.79
N MET A 193 -0.52 -20.41 7.98
CA MET A 193 0.49 -20.09 6.97
C MET A 193 1.37 -21.28 6.60
N ARG A 194 1.72 -22.15 7.57
CA ARG A 194 2.42 -23.42 7.28
C ARG A 194 1.59 -24.36 6.41
N ARG A 195 0.29 -24.47 6.68
CA ARG A 195 -0.62 -25.32 5.89
C ARG A 195 -0.74 -24.83 4.45
N ILE A 196 -0.81 -23.52 4.27
CA ILE A 196 -0.86 -22.88 2.95
C ILE A 196 0.46 -23.07 2.22
N PHE A 197 1.60 -22.74 2.84
CA PHE A 197 2.91 -22.85 2.22
C PHE A 197 3.27 -24.29 1.78
N HIS A 198 2.95 -25.27 2.63
CA HIS A 198 3.20 -26.70 2.37
C HIS A 198 2.02 -27.43 1.73
N GLU A 199 0.97 -26.72 1.30
CA GLU A 199 -0.17 -27.29 0.57
C GLU A 199 -0.82 -28.52 1.25
N GLN A 200 -0.91 -28.51 2.58
CA GLN A 200 -1.32 -29.69 3.36
C GLN A 200 -2.80 -30.07 3.17
N ARG A 201 -3.63 -29.16 2.66
CA ARG A 201 -5.09 -29.33 2.52
C ARG A 201 -5.56 -29.26 1.07
N LYS A 202 -5.05 -28.29 0.33
CA LYS A 202 -5.36 -28.05 -1.07
C LYS A 202 -4.13 -27.45 -1.77
N SER A 203 -4.14 -27.48 -3.09
CA SER A 203 -3.20 -26.71 -3.91
C SER A 203 -3.46 -25.22 -3.74
N TYR A 204 -2.39 -24.43 -3.61
CA TYR A 204 -2.47 -22.99 -3.47
C TYR A 204 -1.64 -22.33 -4.57
N ASP A 205 -2.08 -21.16 -5.05
CA ASP A 205 -1.29 -20.39 -6.02
C ASP A 205 0.11 -20.06 -5.47
N LYS A 206 1.09 -20.02 -6.37
CA LYS A 206 2.51 -19.76 -6.03
C LYS A 206 2.67 -18.46 -5.24
N THR A 207 1.93 -17.41 -5.61
CA THR A 207 1.98 -16.11 -4.92
C THR A 207 1.38 -16.18 -3.52
N CYS A 208 0.32 -16.97 -3.30
CA CYS A 208 -0.23 -17.25 -1.97
C CYS A 208 0.81 -17.93 -1.07
N ARG A 209 1.48 -18.96 -1.58
CA ARG A 209 2.50 -19.72 -0.84
C ARG A 209 3.67 -18.83 -0.44
N LEU A 210 4.16 -18.03 -1.37
CA LEU A 210 5.23 -17.07 -1.11
C LEU A 210 4.82 -16.02 -0.07
N ALA A 211 3.63 -15.44 -0.19
CA ALA A 211 3.12 -14.48 0.79
C ALA A 211 2.97 -15.09 2.20
N ALA A 212 2.56 -16.37 2.28
CA ALA A 212 2.50 -17.11 3.53
C ALA A 212 3.91 -17.36 4.12
N ALA A 213 4.90 -17.68 3.29
CA ALA A 213 6.29 -17.82 3.72
C ALA A 213 6.86 -16.50 4.25
N GLU A 214 6.56 -15.37 3.60
CA GLU A 214 6.98 -14.04 4.05
C GLU A 214 6.41 -13.72 5.44
N ILE A 215 5.12 -13.99 5.69
CA ILE A 215 4.52 -13.83 7.04
C ILE A 215 5.30 -14.63 8.08
N LEU A 216 5.67 -15.89 7.76
CA LEU A 216 6.41 -16.75 8.67
C LEU A 216 7.81 -16.20 8.96
N LEU A 217 8.53 -15.73 7.93
CA LEU A 217 9.89 -15.21 8.03
C LEU A 217 9.97 -13.87 8.78
N ASP A 218 9.01 -12.97 8.57
CA ASP A 218 9.04 -11.62 9.13
C ASP A 218 8.57 -11.60 10.60
N ASN A 219 7.67 -12.50 10.99
CA ASN A 219 6.99 -12.43 12.28
C ASN A 219 7.57 -13.37 13.35
N LYS A 220 8.85 -13.20 13.70
CA LYS A 220 9.57 -14.01 14.71
C LYS A 220 9.44 -15.53 14.42
N PRO A 221 10.09 -16.04 13.37
CA PRO A 221 10.00 -17.45 12.98
C PRO A 221 10.54 -18.37 14.08
N SER A 222 10.03 -19.59 14.16
CA SER A 222 10.71 -20.64 14.91
C SER A 222 11.86 -21.24 14.07
N PRO A 223 12.87 -21.86 14.70
CA PRO A 223 13.94 -22.50 13.93
C PRO A 223 13.43 -23.54 12.93
N MET A 224 12.38 -24.29 13.30
CA MET A 224 11.75 -25.27 12.42
C MET A 224 11.02 -24.63 11.24
N ASP A 225 10.46 -23.42 11.40
CA ASP A 225 9.83 -22.71 10.27
C ASP A 225 10.85 -22.43 9.17
N ILE A 226 12.03 -21.93 9.56
CA ILE A 226 13.12 -21.65 8.62
C ILE A 226 13.63 -22.93 7.98
N ILE A 227 13.89 -23.97 8.77
CA ILE A 227 14.40 -25.26 8.25
C ILE A 227 13.41 -25.84 7.24
N ASN A 228 12.11 -25.85 7.55
CA ASN A 228 11.08 -26.39 6.64
C ASN A 228 10.94 -25.56 5.36
N ILE A 229 11.03 -24.22 5.44
CA ILE A 229 11.01 -23.35 4.26
C ILE A 229 12.23 -23.62 3.38
N LEU A 230 13.42 -23.77 3.98
CA LEU A 230 14.63 -24.10 3.25
C LEU A 230 14.52 -25.48 2.61
N LEU A 231 14.14 -26.53 3.35
CA LEU A 231 14.02 -27.87 2.77
C LEU A 231 13.01 -27.93 1.62
N ALA A 232 11.92 -27.15 1.70
CA ALA A 232 10.93 -27.04 0.63
C ALA A 232 11.49 -26.48 -0.69
N THR A 233 12.59 -25.70 -0.69
CA THR A 233 13.18 -25.16 -1.93
C THR A 233 13.77 -26.22 -2.86
N ASN A 234 13.87 -27.48 -2.41
CA ASN A 234 14.24 -28.60 -3.27
C ASN A 234 13.05 -29.22 -4.01
N GLU A 235 11.84 -29.01 -3.51
CA GLU A 235 10.59 -29.53 -4.08
C GLU A 235 9.84 -28.46 -4.88
N LEU A 236 10.16 -27.18 -4.64
CA LEU A 236 9.60 -26.05 -5.38
C LEU A 236 10.26 -25.87 -6.76
N GLU A 237 9.51 -25.24 -7.65
CA GLU A 237 9.98 -24.78 -8.95
C GLU A 237 11.20 -23.85 -8.84
N THR A 238 11.96 -23.76 -9.94
CA THR A 238 13.26 -23.09 -10.00
C THR A 238 13.20 -21.64 -9.53
N GLU A 239 12.30 -20.84 -10.11
CA GLU A 239 12.14 -19.42 -9.81
C GLU A 239 11.63 -19.17 -8.39
N THR A 240 10.67 -19.97 -7.93
CA THR A 240 10.10 -19.87 -6.58
C THR A 240 11.14 -20.23 -5.51
N ALA A 241 11.92 -21.29 -5.75
CA ALA A 241 13.01 -21.71 -4.88
C ALA A 241 14.11 -20.65 -4.81
N MET A 242 14.51 -20.08 -5.95
CA MET A 242 15.50 -19.02 -6.03
C MET A 242 15.04 -17.77 -5.28
N PHE A 243 13.78 -17.36 -5.48
CA PHE A 243 13.18 -16.21 -4.79
C PHE A 243 13.23 -16.37 -3.26
N LEU A 244 12.79 -17.51 -2.73
CA LEU A 244 12.84 -17.78 -1.28
C LEU A 244 14.26 -17.80 -0.72
N LEU A 245 15.20 -18.38 -1.49
CA LEU A 245 16.60 -18.41 -1.11
C LEU A 245 17.19 -17.00 -0.99
N LEU A 246 16.92 -16.14 -1.97
CA LEU A 246 17.36 -14.75 -1.95
C LEU A 246 16.73 -13.95 -0.81
N LYS A 247 15.44 -14.18 -0.51
CA LYS A 247 14.78 -13.60 0.67
C LYS A 247 15.50 -13.97 1.96
N VAL A 248 15.86 -15.25 2.13
CA VAL A 248 16.65 -15.71 3.28
C VAL A 248 18.02 -15.05 3.33
N GLN A 249 18.71 -14.93 2.19
CA GLN A 249 20.00 -14.23 2.12
C GLN A 249 19.88 -12.74 2.49
N ASN A 250 18.81 -12.07 2.05
CA ASN A 250 18.55 -10.68 2.41
C ASN A 250 18.30 -10.51 3.90
N ILE A 251 17.53 -11.42 4.52
CA ILE A 251 17.33 -11.44 5.98
C ILE A 251 18.66 -11.60 6.73
N LEU A 252 19.60 -12.41 6.22
CA LEU A 252 20.92 -12.58 6.82
C LEU A 252 21.77 -11.30 6.77
N ARG A 253 21.67 -10.57 5.65
CA ARG A 253 22.35 -9.28 5.43
C ARG A 253 21.71 -8.13 6.20
N ALA A 254 20.39 -8.15 6.39
CA ALA A 254 19.63 -7.12 7.08
C ALA A 254 19.93 -7.10 8.59
N ASN A 255 20.67 -6.08 9.04
CA ASN A 255 21.13 -6.01 10.43
C ASN A 255 20.01 -5.94 11.47
N HIS A 256 18.88 -5.32 11.12
CA HIS A 256 17.76 -5.05 12.03
C HIS A 256 16.64 -6.10 11.96
N HIS A 257 16.78 -7.14 11.12
CA HIS A 257 15.72 -8.11 10.93
C HIS A 257 15.55 -9.03 12.16
N PRO A 258 14.33 -9.25 12.68
CA PRO A 258 14.11 -10.02 13.91
C PRO A 258 14.54 -11.49 13.79
N ALA A 259 14.47 -12.07 12.59
CA ALA A 259 14.84 -13.46 12.34
C ALA A 259 16.34 -13.71 12.16
N ARG A 260 17.18 -12.66 12.08
CA ARG A 260 18.58 -12.77 11.68
C ARG A 260 19.40 -13.70 12.58
N TRP A 261 19.20 -13.61 13.89
CA TRP A 261 19.97 -14.40 14.86
C TRP A 261 19.64 -15.90 14.77
N ILE A 262 18.35 -16.24 14.60
CA ILE A 262 17.89 -17.62 14.40
C ILE A 262 18.48 -18.16 13.09
N MET A 263 18.39 -17.36 12.03
CA MET A 263 18.90 -17.72 10.71
C MET A 263 20.41 -17.97 10.76
N LYS A 264 21.19 -17.12 11.44
CA LYS A 264 22.64 -17.31 11.61
C LYS A 264 22.98 -18.61 12.33
N ASP A 265 22.18 -19.03 13.31
CA ASP A 265 22.43 -20.28 14.02
C ASP A 265 22.14 -21.50 13.15
N ILE A 266 21.04 -21.48 12.40
CA ILE A 266 20.68 -22.55 11.44
C ILE A 266 21.73 -22.67 10.32
N MET A 267 22.23 -21.54 9.83
CA MET A 267 23.24 -21.49 8.77
C MET A 267 24.63 -22.01 9.22
N ARG A 268 24.79 -22.43 10.48
CA ARG A 268 25.97 -23.18 10.94
C ARG A 268 25.92 -24.65 10.53
N ASP A 269 24.74 -25.22 10.26
CA ASP A 269 24.64 -26.61 9.80
C ASP A 269 25.07 -26.69 8.33
N PRO A 270 26.17 -27.41 8.00
CA PRO A 270 26.66 -27.53 6.63
C PRO A 270 25.69 -28.28 5.70
N ARG A 271 24.75 -29.06 6.25
CA ARG A 271 23.71 -29.72 5.44
C ARG A 271 22.71 -28.73 4.86
N ILE A 272 22.54 -27.58 5.51
CA ILE A 272 21.67 -26.49 5.06
C ILE A 272 22.51 -25.44 4.31
N ASN A 273 23.62 -25.01 4.91
CA ASN A 273 24.51 -24.00 4.33
C ASN A 273 25.64 -24.65 3.52
N ASN A 274 25.32 -25.07 2.29
CA ASN A 274 26.30 -25.56 1.32
C ASN A 274 26.07 -24.94 -0.06
N TYR A 275 27.12 -24.98 -0.87
CA TYR A 275 27.11 -24.42 -2.22
C TYR A 275 26.02 -25.03 -3.09
N ASN A 276 25.79 -26.34 -2.99
CA ASN A 276 24.80 -27.05 -3.82
C ASN A 276 23.37 -26.56 -3.54
N PHE A 277 23.04 -26.32 -2.27
CA PHE A 277 21.74 -25.83 -1.85
C PHE A 277 21.53 -24.35 -2.24
N PHE A 278 22.59 -23.54 -2.16
CA PHE A 278 22.54 -22.11 -2.47
C PHE A 278 22.84 -21.75 -3.94
N SER A 279 23.26 -22.69 -4.78
CA SER A 279 23.56 -22.48 -6.20
C SER A 279 22.37 -22.83 -7.09
N LYS A 280 21.20 -22.25 -6.80
CA LYS A 280 20.00 -22.44 -7.63
C LYS A 280 20.10 -21.57 -8.88
N ALA A 281 19.74 -22.13 -10.03
CA ALA A 281 19.57 -21.37 -11.26
C ALA A 281 18.19 -20.69 -11.24
N GLY A 282 18.12 -19.44 -11.70
CA GLY A 282 16.90 -18.66 -11.80
C GLY A 282 17.19 -17.18 -12.02
N ILE A 283 16.22 -16.44 -12.53
CA ILE A 283 16.31 -14.99 -12.78
C ILE A 283 15.57 -14.15 -11.72
N SER A 284 14.75 -14.79 -10.89
CA SER A 284 14.09 -14.16 -9.74
C SER A 284 15.11 -13.52 -8.82
N SER A 285 14.75 -12.33 -8.34
CA SER A 285 15.63 -11.50 -7.53
C SER A 285 14.90 -10.94 -6.32
N SER A 286 15.65 -10.77 -5.24
CA SER A 286 15.21 -10.03 -4.07
C SER A 286 16.40 -9.20 -3.63
N PHE A 287 16.18 -7.92 -3.36
CA PHE A 287 17.17 -6.99 -2.88
C PHE A 287 16.59 -6.13 -1.78
N SER A 288 17.38 -5.86 -0.75
CA SER A 288 17.04 -4.85 0.25
C SER A 288 18.30 -4.13 0.69
N GLY A 289 18.24 -2.79 0.70
CA GLY A 289 19.35 -1.93 1.07
C GLY A 289 18.90 -0.69 1.85
N PRO A 290 19.75 -0.16 2.74
CA PRO A 290 19.46 1.10 3.40
C PRO A 290 19.61 2.26 2.41
N LEU A 291 18.62 3.15 2.36
CA LEU A 291 18.72 4.45 1.69
C LEU A 291 19.38 5.47 2.60
N THR A 292 18.91 5.55 3.85
CA THR A 292 19.39 6.50 4.86
C THR A 292 19.50 5.81 6.20
N VAL A 293 20.61 6.00 6.90
CA VAL A 293 20.82 5.48 8.25
C VAL A 293 21.22 6.65 9.15
N THR A 294 20.35 6.98 10.10
CA THR A 294 20.60 7.96 11.15
C THR A 294 20.55 7.28 12.52
N GLN A 295 20.76 8.02 13.61
CA GLN A 295 20.69 7.47 14.97
C GLN A 295 19.31 6.93 15.32
N ASP A 296 18.24 7.60 14.87
CA ASP A 296 16.85 7.30 15.26
C ASP A 296 15.97 6.78 14.11
N LEU A 297 16.42 6.93 12.87
CA LEU A 297 15.68 6.53 11.66
C LEU A 297 16.56 5.73 10.69
N VAL A 298 16.05 4.58 10.26
CA VAL A 298 16.59 3.78 9.16
C VAL A 298 15.55 3.73 8.05
N SER A 299 15.90 4.26 6.89
CA SER A 299 15.10 4.14 5.66
C SER A 299 15.66 3.01 4.80
N THR A 300 14.80 2.12 4.33
CA THR A 300 15.18 0.97 3.49
C THR A 300 14.37 0.93 2.20
N PHE A 301 15.07 0.57 1.12
CA PHE A 301 14.46 0.22 -0.16
C PHE A 301 14.55 -1.29 -0.36
N GLY A 302 13.43 -1.92 -0.67
CA GLY A 302 13.30 -3.31 -1.05
C GLY A 302 12.80 -3.44 -2.47
N LEU A 303 13.35 -4.38 -3.23
CA LEU A 303 12.87 -4.76 -4.55
C LEU A 303 12.85 -6.27 -4.68
N ASP A 304 11.67 -6.80 -4.93
CA ASP A 304 11.43 -8.23 -5.09
C ASP A 304 10.81 -8.49 -6.46
N LEU A 305 11.46 -9.33 -7.27
CA LEU A 305 11.02 -9.72 -8.60
C LEU A 305 10.88 -11.24 -8.65
N LEU A 306 9.65 -11.69 -8.81
CA LEU A 306 9.30 -13.07 -9.05
C LEU A 306 9.03 -13.26 -10.54
N PHE A 307 9.81 -14.12 -11.17
CA PHE A 307 9.61 -14.52 -12.55
C PHE A 307 8.95 -15.89 -12.65
N LEU A 308 8.40 -16.15 -13.82
CA LEU A 308 7.94 -17.44 -14.28
C LEU A 308 9.09 -18.16 -14.99
N GLU A 309 9.00 -19.47 -15.15
CA GLU A 309 10.06 -20.26 -15.79
C GLU A 309 10.30 -19.84 -17.26
N GLY A 310 9.29 -19.29 -17.94
CA GLY A 310 9.40 -18.69 -19.27
C GLY A 310 10.08 -17.31 -19.32
N GLY A 311 10.62 -16.82 -18.20
CA GLY A 311 11.35 -15.55 -18.14
C GLY A 311 10.46 -14.30 -18.03
N LEU A 312 9.15 -14.48 -17.86
CA LEU A 312 8.17 -13.40 -17.70
C LEU A 312 8.02 -13.00 -16.24
N LEU A 313 7.84 -11.71 -15.97
CA LEU A 313 7.64 -11.19 -14.62
C LEU A 313 6.22 -11.54 -14.13
N ARG A 314 6.11 -12.35 -13.06
CA ARG A 314 4.83 -12.66 -12.39
C ARG A 314 4.44 -11.54 -11.43
N LYS A 315 5.40 -11.11 -10.61
CA LYS A 315 5.17 -10.16 -9.52
C LYS A 315 6.42 -9.34 -9.25
N SER A 316 6.26 -8.03 -9.18
CA SER A 316 7.27 -7.09 -8.72
C SER A 316 6.75 -6.34 -7.50
N VAL A 317 7.54 -6.26 -6.44
CA VAL A 317 7.23 -5.49 -5.24
C VAL A 317 8.38 -4.55 -4.94
N SER A 318 8.10 -3.25 -4.99
CA SER A 318 8.99 -2.19 -4.55
C SER A 318 8.49 -1.67 -3.21
N ASP A 319 9.30 -1.75 -2.15
CA ASP A 319 8.96 -1.30 -0.79
C ASP A 319 9.92 -0.20 -0.32
N PHE A 320 9.35 0.89 0.17
CA PHE A 320 10.03 1.97 0.88
C PHE A 320 9.52 1.98 2.32
N SER A 321 10.39 1.58 3.23
CA SER A 321 10.05 1.43 4.65
C SER A 321 10.91 2.34 5.52
N LEU A 322 10.25 2.91 6.53
CA LEU A 322 10.86 3.77 7.54
C LEU A 322 10.80 3.05 8.88
N LEU A 323 11.95 2.81 9.49
CA LEU A 323 12.09 2.17 10.79
C LEU A 323 12.61 3.18 11.81
N SER A 324 11.82 3.47 12.84
CA SER A 324 12.21 4.34 13.95
C SER A 324 11.72 3.77 15.28
N HIS A 325 12.60 3.70 16.28
CA HIS A 325 12.30 3.17 17.63
C HIS A 325 11.52 1.83 17.66
N GLY A 326 11.79 0.93 16.71
CA GLY A 326 11.10 -0.37 16.60
C GLY A 326 9.72 -0.33 15.94
N HIS A 327 9.27 0.84 15.49
CA HIS A 327 8.09 1.02 14.65
C HIS A 327 8.52 1.07 13.18
N ARG A 328 7.90 0.21 12.36
CA ARG A 328 8.05 0.19 10.91
C ARG A 328 6.80 0.84 10.30
N LEU A 329 7.01 1.81 9.43
CA LEU A 329 6.01 2.46 8.61
C LEU A 329 6.30 2.12 7.15
N HIS A 330 5.31 1.61 6.43
CA HIS A 330 5.41 1.47 4.97
C HIS A 330 5.09 2.83 4.35
N ALA A 331 6.13 3.55 3.94
CA ALA A 331 5.98 4.87 3.34
C ALA A 331 5.33 4.75 1.96
N ALA A 332 5.86 3.87 1.13
CA ALA A 332 5.30 3.52 -0.16
C ALA A 332 5.62 2.06 -0.49
N GLN A 333 4.64 1.31 -0.98
CA GLN A 333 4.84 0.00 -1.57
C GLN A 333 4.06 -0.05 -2.87
N VAL A 334 4.72 -0.43 -3.96
CA VAL A 334 4.10 -0.61 -5.27
C VAL A 334 4.30 -2.06 -5.68
N THR A 335 3.19 -2.75 -5.91
CA THR A 335 3.18 -4.15 -6.34
C THR A 335 2.55 -4.23 -7.72
N ILE A 336 3.31 -4.71 -8.69
CA ILE A 336 2.85 -4.98 -10.06
C ILE A 336 2.73 -6.49 -10.19
N GLU A 337 1.56 -6.96 -10.61
CA GLU A 337 1.28 -8.38 -10.82
C GLU A 337 0.77 -8.57 -12.25
N ALA A 338 1.28 -9.62 -12.89
CA ALA A 338 0.85 -10.02 -14.23
C ALA A 338 0.53 -11.51 -14.26
N GLN A 339 -0.58 -11.86 -14.89
CA GLN A 339 -1.13 -13.21 -14.99
C GLN A 339 -1.52 -13.50 -16.43
N GLY A 340 -1.34 -14.75 -16.88
CA GLY A 340 -1.73 -15.17 -18.22
C GLY A 340 -0.80 -14.66 -19.33
N MET A 341 0.38 -14.11 -18.99
CA MET A 341 1.36 -13.69 -19.99
C MET A 341 2.05 -14.88 -20.67
N GLU A 342 2.03 -16.04 -20.03
CA GLU A 342 2.56 -17.32 -20.53
C GLU A 342 1.90 -17.73 -21.85
N SER A 343 0.60 -17.47 -21.99
CA SER A 343 -0.15 -17.80 -23.21
C SER A 343 0.27 -16.95 -24.42
N MET A 344 0.92 -15.80 -24.22
CA MET A 344 1.41 -14.94 -25.31
C MET A 344 2.69 -15.48 -25.97
N LEU A 345 3.49 -16.24 -25.23
CA LEU A 345 4.76 -16.80 -25.73
C LEU A 345 4.59 -18.21 -26.32
N GLY A 346 3.37 -18.76 -26.31
CA GLY A 346 3.09 -20.10 -26.83
C GLY A 346 3.68 -21.22 -25.97
N GLU A 347 3.94 -20.97 -24.68
CA GLU A 347 4.30 -22.03 -23.74
C GLU A 347 3.10 -22.94 -23.49
N ASN A 348 3.33 -24.25 -23.57
CA ASN A 348 2.29 -25.25 -23.33
C ASN A 348 1.83 -25.17 -21.87
N ILE A 349 0.63 -24.63 -21.67
CA ILE A 349 -0.10 -24.74 -20.40
C ILE A 349 -0.28 -26.24 -20.13
N LEU A 350 -0.01 -26.67 -18.90
CA LEU A 350 -0.20 -28.07 -18.49
C LEU A 350 -1.64 -28.52 -18.84
N GLU A 351 -1.77 -29.68 -19.50
CA GLU A 351 -3.06 -30.23 -19.92
C GLU A 351 -4.03 -30.36 -18.72
N GLY A 352 -5.07 -29.52 -18.67
CA GLY A 352 -6.15 -29.61 -17.69
C GLY A 352 -6.47 -28.35 -16.90
N GLU A 353 -5.67 -27.28 -16.99
CA GLU A 353 -5.99 -25.97 -16.40
C GLU A 353 -6.55 -25.02 -17.46
N GLU A 354 -7.69 -24.39 -17.19
CA GLU A 354 -8.16 -23.27 -18.01
C GLU A 354 -7.10 -22.17 -17.96
N ALA A 355 -6.64 -21.71 -19.13
CA ALA A 355 -5.66 -20.65 -19.24
C ALA A 355 -6.18 -19.42 -18.48
N PRO A 356 -5.46 -18.91 -17.47
CA PRO A 356 -5.91 -17.74 -16.76
C PRO A 356 -5.99 -16.55 -17.74
N GLU A 357 -7.06 -15.75 -17.63
CA GLU A 357 -7.20 -14.55 -18.46
C GLU A 357 -5.97 -13.64 -18.30
N LEU A 358 -5.47 -13.15 -19.42
CA LEU A 358 -4.35 -12.23 -19.47
C LEU A 358 -4.70 -10.93 -18.73
N MET A 359 -4.03 -10.67 -17.60
CA MET A 359 -4.31 -9.50 -16.77
C MET A 359 -3.02 -8.94 -16.19
N ALA A 360 -2.89 -7.61 -16.17
CA ALA A 360 -1.88 -6.93 -15.38
C ALA A 360 -2.53 -5.88 -14.48
N ARG A 361 -2.06 -5.82 -13.23
CA ARG A 361 -2.59 -4.90 -12.21
C ARG A 361 -1.47 -4.32 -11.37
N MET A 362 -1.72 -3.13 -10.85
CA MET A 362 -0.89 -2.46 -9.86
C MET A 362 -1.68 -2.29 -8.57
N SER A 363 -1.10 -2.66 -7.44
CA SER A 363 -1.62 -2.34 -6.12
C SER A 363 -0.59 -1.51 -5.37
N ALA A 364 -1.06 -0.53 -4.60
CA ALA A 364 -0.18 0.39 -3.91
C ALA A 364 -0.59 0.56 -2.44
N ILE A 365 0.40 0.65 -1.57
CA ILE A 365 0.24 1.05 -0.17
C ILE A 365 1.02 2.34 0.01
N PHE A 366 0.40 3.36 0.58
CA PHE A 366 1.08 4.59 0.98
C PHE A 366 0.77 4.85 2.45
N PHE A 367 1.79 5.15 3.25
CA PHE A 367 1.63 5.43 4.69
C PHE A 367 0.71 4.44 5.43
N ASP A 368 0.97 3.14 5.24
CA ASP A 368 0.17 2.02 5.74
C ASP A 368 -1.31 1.99 5.28
N VAL A 369 -1.70 2.73 4.25
CA VAL A 369 -3.04 2.69 3.64
C VAL A 369 -2.94 2.01 2.27
N GLN A 370 -3.58 0.86 2.12
CA GLN A 370 -3.73 0.18 0.84
C GLN A 370 -4.75 0.94 0.01
N LEU A 371 -4.40 1.21 -1.25
CA LEU A 371 -5.28 1.81 -2.24
C LEU A 371 -5.96 0.72 -3.07
N ARG A 372 -7.01 1.14 -3.79
CA ARG A 372 -7.69 0.33 -4.78
C ARG A 372 -6.69 -0.12 -5.86
N PRO A 373 -6.59 -1.42 -6.17
CA PRO A 373 -5.76 -1.89 -7.27
C PRO A 373 -6.22 -1.29 -8.60
N VAL A 374 -5.29 -0.86 -9.43
CA VAL A 374 -5.53 -0.35 -10.77
C VAL A 374 -5.21 -1.46 -11.77
N VAL A 375 -6.17 -1.81 -12.63
CA VAL A 375 -5.96 -2.81 -13.68
C VAL A 375 -5.43 -2.10 -14.92
N PHE A 376 -4.25 -2.48 -15.38
CA PHE A 376 -3.64 -1.92 -16.59
C PHE A 376 -4.25 -2.50 -17.85
N PHE A 377 -4.62 -3.78 -17.85
CA PHE A 377 -5.40 -4.40 -18.91
C PHE A 377 -6.01 -5.71 -18.42
N GLN A 378 -7.12 -6.09 -19.03
CA GLN A 378 -7.74 -7.41 -18.85
C GLN A 378 -8.17 -7.97 -20.21
N GLY A 379 -7.70 -9.17 -20.50
CA GLY A 379 -7.85 -9.83 -21.80
C GLY A 379 -6.88 -9.32 -22.87
N TYR A 380 -6.70 -10.14 -23.89
CA TYR A 380 -5.82 -9.86 -25.03
C TYR A 380 -6.28 -8.64 -25.83
N THR A 381 -7.58 -8.44 -25.99
CA THR A 381 -8.15 -7.33 -26.78
C THR A 381 -7.85 -5.97 -26.17
N ASP A 382 -7.95 -5.84 -24.85
CA ASP A 382 -7.66 -4.58 -24.15
C ASP A 382 -6.15 -4.28 -24.16
N LEU A 383 -5.31 -5.31 -23.98
CA LEU A 383 -3.87 -5.16 -24.12
C LEU A 383 -3.49 -4.64 -25.51
N MET A 384 -3.97 -5.28 -26.58
CA MET A 384 -3.66 -4.86 -27.95
C MET A 384 -4.17 -3.46 -28.25
N ALA A 385 -5.34 -3.08 -27.74
CA ALA A 385 -5.83 -1.71 -27.86
C ALA A 385 -4.86 -0.71 -27.20
N LYS A 386 -4.37 -0.99 -25.99
CA LYS A 386 -3.44 -0.10 -25.27
C LYS A 386 -2.06 -0.05 -25.90
N VAL A 387 -1.55 -1.16 -26.43
CA VAL A 387 -0.27 -1.18 -27.17
C VAL A 387 -0.36 -0.35 -28.45
N LEU A 388 -1.47 -0.44 -29.19
CA LEU A 388 -1.68 0.35 -30.42
C LEU A 388 -1.90 1.84 -30.15
N LEU A 389 -2.48 2.18 -29.00
CA LEU A 389 -2.75 3.54 -28.58
C LEU A 389 -1.61 4.17 -27.75
N SER A 390 -0.55 3.42 -27.43
CA SER A 390 0.56 3.95 -26.64
C SER A 390 1.26 5.07 -27.40
N SER A 391 1.18 6.28 -26.85
CA SER A 391 1.81 7.48 -27.40
C SER A 391 3.24 7.70 -26.91
N GLY A 392 3.74 6.86 -25.98
CA GLY A 392 5.02 7.07 -25.29
C GLY A 392 5.03 8.33 -24.42
N GLU A 393 3.87 8.92 -24.13
CA GLU A 393 3.75 10.07 -23.23
C GLU A 393 3.50 9.63 -21.78
N PRO A 394 4.13 10.30 -20.80
CA PRO A 394 3.94 9.99 -19.39
C PRO A 394 2.49 10.25 -18.97
N THR A 395 1.85 9.22 -18.45
CA THR A 395 0.48 9.28 -17.92
C THR A 395 0.54 9.48 -16.41
N SER A 396 -0.18 10.48 -15.88
CA SER A 396 -0.28 10.70 -14.43
C SER A 396 -1.12 9.59 -13.80
N VAL A 397 -0.55 8.89 -12.82
CA VAL A 397 -1.17 7.75 -12.13
C VAL A 397 -1.74 8.18 -10.79
N VAL A 398 -0.99 9.00 -10.03
CA VAL A 398 -1.42 9.54 -8.73
C VAL A 398 -1.00 10.99 -8.63
N LYS A 399 -1.94 11.88 -8.30
CA LYS A 399 -1.66 13.30 -8.05
C LYS A 399 -2.56 13.87 -6.97
N GLY A 400 -1.97 14.32 -5.86
CA GLY A 400 -2.71 14.89 -4.75
C GLY A 400 -1.84 15.42 -3.62
N ASN A 401 -2.47 16.12 -2.69
CA ASN A 401 -1.84 16.67 -1.49
C ASN A 401 -2.42 16.01 -0.25
N LEU A 402 -1.55 15.55 0.64
CA LEU A 402 -1.89 14.79 1.83
C LEU A 402 -1.37 15.51 3.07
N LEU A 403 -2.21 15.63 4.10
CA LEU A 403 -1.78 16.04 5.44
C LEU A 403 -1.30 14.78 6.18
N LEU A 404 0.01 14.65 6.41
CA LEU A 404 0.62 13.48 7.06
C LEU A 404 0.73 13.65 8.57
N MET A 405 1.06 14.87 9.01
CA MET A 405 1.25 15.19 10.41
C MET A 405 0.37 16.38 10.77
N ASP A 406 -0.33 16.27 11.89
CA ASP A 406 -1.15 17.35 12.43
C ASP A 406 -1.18 17.20 13.93
N HIS A 407 -0.37 18.00 14.60
CA HIS A 407 -0.29 18.06 16.06
C HIS A 407 -0.68 19.45 16.52
N HIS A 408 -1.61 19.51 17.45
CA HIS A 408 -2.08 20.74 18.06
C HIS A 408 -2.15 20.55 19.57
N GLN A 409 -1.40 21.34 20.31
CA GLN A 409 -1.33 21.23 21.76
C GLN A 409 -1.36 22.60 22.41
N VAL A 410 -2.25 22.74 23.40
CA VAL A 410 -2.31 23.93 24.26
C VAL A 410 -1.70 23.56 25.61
N ILE A 411 -0.63 24.24 26.00
CA ILE A 411 0.11 24.00 27.23
C ILE A 411 -0.08 25.19 28.16
N PRO A 412 -0.74 25.02 29.32
CA PRO A 412 -0.75 26.04 30.36
C PRO A 412 0.60 26.06 31.07
N LEU A 413 1.27 27.21 31.05
CA LEU A 413 2.52 27.42 31.77
C LEU A 413 2.28 27.69 33.26
N GLN A 414 3.29 27.45 34.09
CA GLN A 414 3.24 27.77 35.53
C GLN A 414 3.03 29.27 35.80
N SER A 415 3.35 30.13 34.83
CA SER A 415 3.07 31.56 34.88
C SER A 415 1.58 31.92 34.70
N GLY A 416 0.74 30.96 34.33
CA GLY A 416 -0.67 31.16 33.99
C GLY A 416 -0.94 31.51 32.51
N LEU A 417 0.11 31.72 31.71
CA LEU A 417 0.01 31.96 30.27
C LEU A 417 -0.22 30.64 29.51
N GLN A 418 -0.83 30.72 28.33
CA GLN A 418 -1.05 29.57 27.47
C GLN A 418 -0.11 29.63 26.27
N VAL A 419 0.56 28.51 25.99
CA VAL A 419 1.34 28.32 24.75
C VAL A 419 0.58 27.35 23.87
N THR A 420 0.33 27.75 22.64
CA THR A 420 -0.22 26.89 21.60
C THR A 420 0.91 26.45 20.68
N ILE A 421 1.12 25.14 20.59
CA ILE A 421 2.09 24.52 19.70
C ILE A 421 1.31 23.83 18.58
N GLN A 422 1.68 24.15 17.35
CA GLN A 422 1.12 23.57 16.13
C GLN A 422 2.26 23.03 15.28
N LEU A 423 2.13 21.78 14.85
CA LEU A 423 3.04 21.14 13.92
C LEU A 423 2.22 20.50 12.81
N GLN A 424 2.44 20.92 11.57
CA GLN A 424 1.77 20.38 10.40
C GLN A 424 2.80 19.87 9.40
N GLY A 425 2.55 18.69 8.86
CA GLY A 425 3.37 18.09 7.81
C GLY A 425 2.50 17.73 6.62
N SER A 426 2.75 18.33 5.47
CA SER A 426 2.02 18.06 4.23
C SER A 426 2.95 17.48 3.18
N LEU A 427 2.44 16.50 2.42
CA LEU A 427 3.11 15.90 1.28
C LEU A 427 2.32 16.18 0.00
N GLY A 428 2.94 16.82 -0.98
CA GLY A 428 2.49 16.80 -2.37
C GLY A 428 3.12 15.61 -3.09
N LEU A 429 2.31 14.84 -3.82
CA LEU A 429 2.78 13.68 -4.56
C LEU A 429 2.26 13.75 -6.01
N ASP A 430 3.15 13.54 -6.97
CA ASP A 430 2.84 13.39 -8.40
C ASP A 430 3.63 12.20 -8.96
N ILE A 431 2.93 11.13 -9.31
CA ILE A 431 3.51 9.92 -9.92
C ILE A 431 3.03 9.86 -11.36
N ALA A 432 3.97 9.82 -12.29
CA ALA A 432 3.72 9.60 -13.70
C ALA A 432 4.47 8.36 -14.19
N ALA A 433 3.84 7.59 -15.07
CA ALA A 433 4.43 6.40 -15.67
C ALA A 433 4.40 6.51 -17.19
N ASN A 434 5.47 6.05 -17.83
CA ASN A 434 5.58 5.90 -19.27
C ASN A 434 6.00 4.47 -19.61
N MET A 435 5.46 3.93 -20.71
CA MET A 435 5.76 2.58 -21.19
C MET A 435 5.88 2.59 -22.72
N ASP A 436 7.09 2.31 -23.18
CA ASP A 436 7.43 2.19 -24.59
C ASP A 436 7.71 0.71 -24.92
N VAL A 437 6.87 0.14 -25.78
CA VAL A 437 7.01 -1.24 -26.26
C VAL A 437 7.44 -1.20 -27.73
N SER A 438 8.59 -1.79 -28.04
CA SER A 438 9.02 -2.02 -29.42
C SER A 438 9.06 -3.52 -29.72
N ILE A 439 8.07 -4.00 -30.48
CA ILE A 439 8.01 -5.39 -30.92
C ILE A 439 9.18 -5.72 -31.86
N TRP A 440 9.57 -4.77 -32.72
CA TRP A 440 10.64 -4.96 -33.72
C TRP A 440 12.03 -5.05 -33.10
N GLU A 441 12.33 -4.16 -32.15
CA GLU A 441 13.61 -4.17 -31.43
C GLU A 441 13.62 -5.20 -30.30
N GLN A 442 12.46 -5.82 -30.01
CA GLN A 442 12.27 -6.74 -28.89
C GLN A 442 12.71 -6.12 -27.55
N GLU A 443 12.40 -4.82 -27.39
CA GLU A 443 12.72 -4.02 -26.22
C GLU A 443 11.43 -3.49 -25.55
N LEU A 444 11.43 -3.52 -24.23
CA LEU A 444 10.47 -2.83 -23.37
C LEU A 444 11.21 -1.82 -22.49
N LYS A 445 10.79 -0.57 -22.54
CA LYS A 445 11.28 0.49 -21.66
C LYS A 445 10.12 1.04 -20.84
N THR A 446 10.24 1.02 -19.53
CA THR A 446 9.27 1.67 -18.65
C THR A 446 9.99 2.67 -17.77
N SER A 447 9.44 3.87 -17.65
CA SER A 447 9.97 4.92 -16.78
C SER A 447 8.87 5.39 -15.84
N ILE A 448 9.13 5.31 -14.54
CA ILE A 448 8.24 5.81 -13.50
C ILE A 448 8.92 7.00 -12.83
N ASN A 449 8.32 8.18 -12.95
CA ASN A 449 8.78 9.41 -12.35
C ASN A 449 7.90 9.76 -11.16
N THR A 450 8.48 9.78 -9.97
CA THR A 450 7.81 10.12 -8.72
C THR A 450 8.37 11.43 -8.20
N ARG A 451 7.53 12.47 -8.12
CA ARG A 451 7.86 13.75 -7.50
C ARG A 451 7.13 13.88 -6.19
N GLY A 452 7.87 14.16 -5.12
CA GLY A 452 7.35 14.37 -3.78
C GLY A 452 7.83 15.70 -3.23
N SER A 453 6.93 16.49 -2.65
CA SER A 453 7.28 17.69 -1.89
C SER A 453 6.76 17.58 -0.46
N LEU A 454 7.66 17.58 0.51
CA LEU A 454 7.33 17.54 1.93
C LEU A 454 7.52 18.94 2.52
N THR A 455 6.49 19.47 3.16
CA THR A 455 6.55 20.72 3.91
C THR A 455 6.19 20.45 5.36
N ILE A 456 7.04 20.87 6.28
CA ILE A 456 6.80 20.81 7.71
C ILE A 456 6.75 22.25 8.23
N ASP A 457 5.62 22.63 8.83
CA ASP A 457 5.39 23.93 9.42
C ASP A 457 5.22 23.76 10.94
N PHE A 458 6.11 24.38 11.69
CA PHE A 458 6.08 24.45 13.15
C PHE A 458 5.77 25.87 13.57
N GLN A 459 4.72 26.04 14.38
CA GLN A 459 4.33 27.31 14.97
C GLN A 459 4.14 27.14 16.48
N ALA A 460 4.82 27.96 17.26
CA ALA A 460 4.58 28.07 18.69
C ALA A 460 4.20 29.51 19.02
N GLU A 461 3.04 29.66 19.65
CA GLU A 461 2.42 30.94 19.93
C GLU A 461 2.12 31.06 21.41
N LEU A 462 2.62 32.11 22.04
CA LEU A 462 2.29 32.49 23.41
C LEU A 462 1.41 33.73 23.35
N ASP A 463 0.16 33.56 23.75
CA ASP A 463 -0.84 34.61 23.75
C ASP A 463 -1.06 35.12 25.18
N ALA A 464 -0.87 36.43 25.38
CA ALA A 464 -1.14 37.13 26.62
C ALA A 464 -1.96 38.39 26.32
N PRO A 465 -2.81 38.88 27.26
CA PRO A 465 -3.68 40.02 27.00
C PRO A 465 -2.95 41.31 26.57
N PHE A 466 -1.65 41.40 26.83
CA PHE A 466 -0.81 42.57 26.62
C PHE A 466 0.36 42.32 25.65
N PHE A 467 0.63 41.08 25.25
CA PHE A 467 1.63 40.78 24.22
C PHE A 467 1.39 39.41 23.58
N GLN A 468 1.73 39.29 22.31
CA GLN A 468 1.68 38.04 21.55
C GLN A 468 3.10 37.75 21.06
N ALA A 469 3.60 36.55 21.32
CA ALA A 469 4.91 36.10 20.85
C ALA A 469 4.75 34.82 20.02
N THR A 470 5.18 34.87 18.76
CA THR A 470 5.08 33.74 17.84
C THR A 470 6.44 33.38 17.30
N THR A 471 6.80 32.11 17.39
CA THR A 471 7.94 31.52 16.68
C THR A 471 7.40 30.61 15.58
N ARG A 472 7.94 30.72 14.38
CA ARG A 472 7.57 29.90 13.24
C ARG A 472 8.83 29.37 12.56
N SER A 473 8.82 28.10 12.21
CA SER A 473 9.86 27.43 11.45
C SER A 473 9.19 26.61 10.36
N GLN A 474 9.68 26.75 9.14
CA GLN A 474 9.17 26.01 7.99
C GLN A 474 10.34 25.29 7.35
N THR A 475 10.14 24.02 7.02
CA THR A 475 11.12 23.18 6.35
C THR A 475 10.49 22.60 5.10
N GLU A 476 11.14 22.77 3.96
CA GLU A 476 10.67 22.29 2.68
C GLU A 476 11.70 21.37 2.04
N VAL A 477 11.24 20.21 1.58
CA VAL A 477 12.06 19.20 0.91
C VAL A 477 11.35 18.77 -0.35
N GLU A 478 12.00 18.89 -1.49
CA GLU A 478 11.51 18.36 -2.77
C GLU A 478 12.40 17.21 -3.21
N THR A 479 11.81 16.08 -3.59
CA THR A 479 12.52 14.90 -4.07
C THR A 479 11.89 14.40 -5.36
N SER A 480 12.73 13.99 -6.30
CA SER A 480 12.33 13.33 -7.53
C SER A 480 13.11 12.01 -7.65
N ILE A 481 12.34 10.93 -7.79
CA ILE A 481 12.84 9.57 -7.92
C ILE A 481 12.39 9.04 -9.28
N HIS A 482 13.36 8.60 -10.08
CA HIS A 482 13.12 7.95 -11.37
C HIS A 482 13.44 6.46 -11.24
N PHE A 483 12.48 5.63 -11.64
CA PHE A 483 12.65 4.19 -11.73
C PHE A 483 12.52 3.75 -13.20
N ASP A 484 13.66 3.48 -13.81
CA ASP A 484 13.74 3.04 -15.20
C ASP A 484 13.95 1.53 -15.26
N THR A 485 13.13 0.85 -16.04
CA THR A 485 13.29 -0.57 -16.38
C THR A 485 13.53 -0.69 -17.87
N MET A 486 14.60 -1.40 -18.23
CA MET A 486 14.90 -1.77 -19.60
C MET A 486 14.95 -3.29 -19.70
N LEU A 487 14.12 -3.85 -20.58
CA LEU A 487 14.02 -5.28 -20.78
C LEU A 487 14.24 -5.59 -22.27
N ARG A 488 15.13 -6.54 -22.56
CA ARG A 488 15.35 -7.08 -23.90
C ARG A 488 14.99 -8.55 -23.92
N PHE A 489 13.97 -8.89 -24.71
CA PHE A 489 13.44 -10.25 -24.83
C PHE A 489 13.88 -10.96 -26.11
N SER A 490 15.00 -10.54 -26.71
CA SER A 490 15.56 -11.15 -27.93
C SER A 490 16.28 -12.49 -27.72
N GLY A 491 16.59 -12.86 -26.48
CA GLY A 491 17.25 -14.12 -26.13
C GLY A 491 16.80 -14.66 -24.78
N SER A 492 17.07 -15.94 -24.54
CA SER A 492 16.86 -16.61 -23.24
C SER A 492 18.23 -16.86 -22.58
N PRO A 493 18.49 -16.34 -21.36
CA PRO A 493 17.57 -15.61 -20.49
C PRO A 493 17.33 -14.16 -20.94
N VAL A 494 16.15 -13.63 -20.61
CA VAL A 494 15.78 -12.23 -20.83
C VAL A 494 16.76 -11.31 -20.10
N LEU A 495 17.25 -10.28 -20.79
CA LEU A 495 18.13 -9.29 -20.16
C LEU A 495 17.29 -8.17 -19.57
N MET A 496 17.41 -7.96 -18.27
CA MET A 496 16.71 -6.91 -17.55
C MET A 496 17.69 -6.02 -16.78
N CYS A 497 17.56 -4.71 -16.98
CA CYS A 497 18.30 -3.70 -16.25
C CYS A 497 17.31 -2.80 -15.52
N LEU A 498 17.54 -2.63 -14.22
CA LEU A 498 16.74 -1.79 -13.35
C LEU A 498 17.61 -0.67 -12.81
N GLN A 499 17.08 0.55 -12.87
CA GLN A 499 17.80 1.70 -12.39
C GLN A 499 16.89 2.59 -11.55
N LEU A 500 17.25 2.73 -10.28
CA LEU A 500 16.70 3.73 -9.38
C LEU A 500 17.64 4.93 -9.35
N ARG A 501 17.15 6.11 -9.75
CA ARG A 501 17.89 7.37 -9.72
C ARG A 501 17.17 8.36 -8.83
N GLU A 502 17.88 8.99 -7.91
CA GLU A 502 17.41 10.12 -7.13
C GLU A 502 18.08 11.39 -7.68
N GLU A 503 17.29 12.43 -7.97
CA GLU A 503 17.87 13.74 -8.34
C GLU A 503 18.27 14.55 -7.10
N GLN A 504 18.94 15.68 -7.32
CA GLN A 504 19.32 16.56 -6.21
C GLN A 504 18.07 17.05 -5.46
N VAL A 505 18.07 16.81 -4.15
CA VAL A 505 17.00 17.22 -3.23
C VAL A 505 17.27 18.65 -2.75
N PRO A 506 16.56 19.69 -3.23
CA PRO A 506 16.62 20.99 -2.60
C PRO A 506 15.99 20.92 -1.19
N TYR A 507 16.73 21.41 -0.21
CA TYR A 507 16.31 21.54 1.18
C TYR A 507 16.30 23.03 1.54
N ARG A 508 15.17 23.54 2.04
CA ARG A 508 14.99 24.95 2.39
C ARG A 508 14.48 25.13 3.81
#